data_AF-A0A381UAB7-F1
#
_entry.id   AF-A0A381UAB7-F1
#
_cell.length_a   1.000
_cell.length_b   1.000
_cell.length_c   1.000
_cell.angle_alpha   90.00
_cell.angle_beta   90.00
_cell.angle_gamma   90.00
#
_symmetry.space_group_name_H-M   'P 1'
#
loop_
_entity.id
_entity.type
_entity.pdbx_description
1 polymer ?
#
loop_
_entity_poly.entity_id
_entity_poly.type
_entity_poly.pdbx_seq_one_letter_code
_entity_poly.pdbx_strand_id
1 'polypeptide(L)'
;MILAPASERMDLREWGGMLPGEVVLLTFTNRAADEMRDRLRRSVARLRPGPTGDDGTHRNDPRIRHEGFGEQLLTLLEDAPIGTIDSFLNQLVAPYRGILGDALSRENISEAGRILLIDSALNALWRLPSSISHIGDAVDAGIPAHIAPEVLAARDRIARHYSGRRSAAGVLRSLVRRSLFIEEAARRIMDEDGRISSELLHQQIMAAIDPDDIAEHVHEVHGIISEFCELVRENTAVLAAGGWPAESRMACLDSLERNGPPDEAWGQLTWLSHVLVCTVSSASLMGPKPSFFPYTQFPSDSWVPGIGKFSGIADKNTKEHVRDSMRNLISTLKATWSSDRGKLLLHFSRIALLLDDSTPPATPTDWEPPLTPLPIPLPERLQRPRADQHYFTLEAEVRNLQDLYLIHRGFQGVVQKLKERDEVHDFDDIQRLAGDLLLANCPTACRTFYHPSIQRALDSLADSPWRDDHIEAAFTALAVLEADPSRAGDSASHLGAIRADLQSRFDLLRRIRRRYRAFIIDEAQDNSPLQWRLLSRLWGERLNEEGDPRTPDTPWQPTVC
;
A
#
# COMPACT_ATOMS: atom_id res chain seq x y z
N MET A 1 32.82 25.98 -22.83
CA MET A 1 34.10 25.62 -22.18
C MET A 1 35.04 25.13 -23.27
N ILE A 2 36.29 25.61 -23.34
CA ILE A 2 37.26 25.17 -24.35
C ILE A 2 37.87 23.87 -23.83
N LEU A 3 37.70 22.76 -24.56
CA LEU A 3 38.27 21.47 -24.18
C LEU A 3 39.81 21.54 -24.14
N ALA A 4 40.42 20.98 -23.10
CA ALA A 4 41.87 20.89 -22.99
C ALA A 4 42.50 20.18 -24.22
N PRO A 5 43.76 20.48 -24.58
CA PRO A 5 44.48 19.78 -25.64
C PRO A 5 44.46 18.26 -25.44
N ALA A 6 44.45 17.47 -26.53
CA ALA A 6 44.37 16.01 -26.44
C ALA A 6 45.56 15.39 -25.66
N SER A 7 46.71 16.06 -25.62
CA SER A 7 47.90 15.67 -24.85
C SER A 7 47.74 15.82 -23.33
N GLU A 8 46.78 16.62 -22.89
CA GLU A 8 46.51 16.90 -21.46
C GLU A 8 45.29 16.13 -20.94
N ARG A 9 44.74 15.24 -21.77
CA ARG A 9 43.57 14.41 -21.48
C ARG A 9 43.98 12.98 -21.14
N MET A 10 43.21 12.35 -20.26
CA MET A 10 43.33 10.92 -19.96
C MET A 10 42.35 10.11 -20.83
N ASP A 11 42.72 8.88 -21.21
CA ASP A 11 41.75 7.89 -21.69
C ASP A 11 40.88 7.45 -20.50
N LEU A 12 39.58 7.72 -20.58
CA LEU A 12 38.64 7.40 -19.50
C LEU A 12 38.55 5.90 -19.21
N ARG A 13 38.97 5.02 -20.13
CA ARG A 13 39.04 3.58 -19.91
C ARG A 13 40.20 3.17 -18.99
N GLU A 14 41.23 4.00 -18.89
CA GLU A 14 42.36 3.80 -17.98
C GLU A 14 42.09 4.38 -16.59
N TRP A 15 40.99 5.13 -16.43
CA TRP A 15 40.56 5.65 -15.14
C TRP A 15 40.05 4.50 -14.26
N GLY A 16 40.84 4.14 -13.24
CA GLY A 16 40.48 3.09 -12.29
C GLY A 16 39.40 3.48 -11.26
N GLY A 17 38.85 4.69 -11.34
CA GLY A 17 37.79 5.20 -10.46
C GLY A 17 36.44 5.31 -11.18
N MET A 18 35.42 5.80 -10.48
CA MET A 18 34.13 6.13 -11.11
C MET A 18 34.17 7.51 -11.75
N LEU A 19 33.47 7.66 -12.87
CA LEU A 19 33.25 8.91 -13.58
C LEU A 19 31.96 9.58 -13.08
N PRO A 20 31.81 10.91 -13.21
CA PRO A 20 30.61 11.62 -12.77
C PRO A 20 29.30 11.04 -13.34
N GLY A 21 29.30 10.60 -14.61
CA GLY A 21 28.12 9.99 -15.23
C GLY A 21 27.77 8.59 -14.74
N GLU A 22 28.67 7.93 -14.00
CA GLU A 22 28.44 6.60 -13.41
C GLU A 22 27.89 6.66 -11.97
N VAL A 23 27.88 7.86 -11.36
CA VAL A 23 27.42 8.08 -9.98
C VAL A 23 26.10 8.85 -10.00
N VAL A 24 25.04 8.22 -9.51
CA VAL A 24 23.71 8.82 -9.36
C VAL A 24 23.62 9.51 -8.00
N LEU A 25 23.34 10.81 -7.98
CA LEU A 25 23.17 11.60 -6.76
C LEU A 25 21.75 12.16 -6.72
N LEU A 26 20.95 11.66 -5.78
CA LEU A 26 19.55 11.98 -5.63
C LEU A 26 19.31 12.83 -4.38
N THR A 27 18.60 13.95 -4.55
CA THR A 27 18.19 14.85 -3.45
C THR A 27 16.67 15.05 -3.43
N PHE A 28 16.13 15.48 -2.29
CA PHE A 28 14.69 15.73 -2.17
C PHE A 28 14.20 16.92 -3.02
N THR A 29 15.04 17.94 -3.22
CA THR A 29 14.67 19.15 -3.98
C THR A 29 15.67 19.46 -5.08
N ASN A 30 15.20 20.09 -6.17
CA ASN A 30 16.07 20.60 -7.24
C ASN A 30 17.10 21.61 -6.72
N ARG A 31 16.72 22.43 -5.73
CA ARG A 31 17.63 23.41 -5.12
C ARG A 31 18.83 22.75 -4.42
N ALA A 32 18.58 21.65 -3.71
CA ALA A 32 19.66 20.88 -3.09
C ALA A 32 20.56 20.21 -4.15
N ALA A 33 19.98 19.68 -5.23
CA ALA A 33 20.76 19.13 -6.34
C ALA A 33 21.64 20.19 -7.00
N ASP A 34 21.11 21.40 -7.25
CA ASP A 34 21.85 22.51 -7.85
C ASP A 34 22.99 22.98 -6.93
N GLU A 35 22.74 23.09 -5.63
CA GLU A 35 23.79 23.40 -4.65
C GLU A 35 24.89 22.33 -4.66
N MET A 36 24.52 21.05 -4.68
CA MET A 36 25.48 19.94 -4.73
C MET A 36 26.31 19.97 -6.02
N ARG A 37 25.67 20.23 -7.17
CA ARG A 37 26.35 20.39 -8.46
C ARG A 37 27.36 21.54 -8.40
N ASP A 38 26.99 22.69 -7.84
CA ASP A 38 27.89 23.84 -7.68
C ASP A 38 29.06 23.57 -6.73
N ARG A 39 28.83 22.81 -5.65
CA ARG A 39 29.90 22.40 -4.72
C ARG A 39 30.87 21.43 -5.39
N LEU A 40 30.37 20.45 -6.13
CA LEU A 40 31.19 19.52 -6.90
C LEU A 40 31.99 20.24 -7.99
N ARG A 41 31.35 21.15 -8.75
CA ARG A 41 32.03 21.96 -9.77
C ARG A 41 33.21 22.73 -9.19
N ARG A 42 32.99 23.41 -8.05
CA ARG A 42 34.05 24.13 -7.33
C ARG A 42 35.14 23.19 -6.81
N SER A 43 34.79 22.01 -6.31
CA SER A 43 35.77 21.04 -5.81
C SER A 43 36.64 20.49 -6.94
N VAL A 44 36.02 20.10 -8.07
CA VAL A 44 36.70 19.53 -9.24
C VAL A 44 37.59 20.56 -9.92
N ALA A 45 37.16 21.82 -10.05
CA ALA A 45 37.96 22.89 -10.66
C ALA A 45 39.29 23.15 -9.94
N ARG A 46 39.36 22.85 -8.64
CA ARG A 46 40.56 23.00 -7.81
C ARG A 46 41.54 21.83 -7.95
N LEU A 47 41.14 20.72 -8.58
CA LEU A 47 41.96 19.52 -8.67
C LEU A 47 43.17 19.72 -9.57
N ARG A 48 44.34 19.25 -9.11
CA ARG A 48 45.61 19.28 -9.85
C ARG A 48 46.38 17.96 -9.67
N PRO A 49 47.23 17.58 -10.63
CA PRO A 49 48.17 16.47 -10.45
C PRO A 49 49.16 16.76 -9.33
N GLY A 50 49.47 15.75 -8.51
CA GLY A 50 50.56 15.87 -7.52
C GLY A 50 50.31 15.09 -6.24
N PRO A 51 51.27 15.10 -5.28
CA PRO A 51 51.10 14.46 -3.98
C PRO A 51 49.92 15.09 -3.23
N THR A 52 49.23 14.29 -2.41
CA THR A 52 48.03 14.75 -1.68
C THR A 52 48.29 16.02 -0.88
N GLY A 53 47.52 17.08 -1.16
CA GLY A 53 47.61 18.36 -0.46
C GLY A 53 46.45 19.28 -0.82
N ASP A 54 46.07 20.17 0.08
CA ASP A 54 45.01 21.17 -0.13
C ASP A 54 45.45 22.50 0.50
N ASP A 55 45.66 23.54 -0.33
CA ASP A 55 46.10 24.87 0.10
C ASP A 55 44.94 25.89 0.17
N GLY A 56 43.69 25.42 0.05
CA GLY A 56 42.49 26.24 -0.02
C GLY A 56 42.16 26.78 -1.42
N THR A 57 43.13 26.83 -2.34
CA THR A 57 42.95 27.27 -3.74
C THR A 57 43.00 26.07 -4.69
N HIS A 58 44.00 25.21 -4.55
CA HIS A 58 44.19 23.98 -5.31
C HIS A 58 44.19 22.77 -4.38
N ARG A 59 43.78 21.62 -4.93
CA ARG A 59 43.81 20.33 -4.28
C ARG A 59 44.58 19.36 -5.16
N ASN A 60 45.75 18.94 -4.70
CA ASN A 60 46.60 17.99 -5.40
C ASN A 60 46.15 16.56 -5.07
N ASP A 61 46.01 15.72 -6.08
CA ASP A 61 45.66 14.31 -5.91
C ASP A 61 46.56 13.41 -6.77
N PRO A 62 47.23 12.40 -6.19
CA PRO A 62 48.20 11.57 -6.91
C PRO A 62 47.54 10.64 -7.94
N ARG A 63 46.22 10.47 -7.88
CA ARG A 63 45.46 9.70 -8.88
C ARG A 63 45.28 10.50 -10.17
N ILE A 64 45.36 11.82 -10.11
CA ILE A 64 45.24 12.70 -11.27
C ILE A 64 46.62 12.82 -11.92
N ARG A 65 46.75 12.28 -13.13
CA ARG A 65 48.03 12.21 -13.86
C ARG A 65 48.24 13.35 -14.86
N HIS A 66 47.15 13.96 -15.33
CA HIS A 66 47.17 14.99 -16.39
C HIS A 66 46.48 16.27 -15.91
N GLU A 67 47.04 17.44 -16.25
CA GLU A 67 46.47 18.73 -15.83
C GLU A 67 45.07 18.98 -16.42
N GLY A 68 44.81 18.56 -17.66
CA GLY A 68 43.51 18.72 -18.32
C GLY A 68 42.43 17.75 -17.85
N PHE A 69 42.74 16.78 -16.98
CA PHE A 69 41.75 15.81 -16.50
C PHE A 69 40.65 16.48 -15.65
N GLY A 70 40.98 17.53 -14.88
CA GLY A 70 39.99 18.30 -14.13
C GLY A 70 38.92 18.92 -15.04
N GLU A 71 39.32 19.52 -16.15
CA GLU A 71 38.41 20.10 -17.16
C GLU A 71 37.58 19.03 -17.88
N GLN A 72 38.14 17.83 -18.10
CA GLN A 72 37.37 16.70 -18.60
C GLN A 72 36.27 16.29 -17.61
N LEU A 73 36.61 16.16 -16.31
CA LEU A 73 35.64 15.83 -15.27
C LEU A 73 34.55 16.91 -15.14
N LEU A 74 34.90 18.19 -15.27
CA LEU A 74 33.92 19.29 -15.27
C LEU A 74 32.94 19.17 -16.44
N THR A 75 33.42 18.78 -17.62
CA THR A 75 32.57 18.54 -18.79
C THR A 75 31.62 17.37 -18.54
N LEU A 76 32.13 16.26 -17.99
CA LEU A 76 31.32 15.09 -17.63
C LEU A 76 30.31 15.38 -16.51
N LEU A 77 30.59 16.35 -15.63
CA LEU A 77 29.71 16.75 -14.54
C LEU A 77 28.45 17.50 -15.04
N GLU A 78 28.50 18.13 -16.21
CA GLU A 78 27.34 18.83 -16.79
C GLU A 78 26.20 17.85 -17.12
N ASP A 79 26.53 16.64 -17.56
CA ASP A 79 25.58 15.56 -17.89
C ASP A 79 25.39 14.52 -16.78
N ALA A 80 26.05 14.71 -15.62
CA ALA A 80 25.99 13.77 -14.51
C ALA A 80 24.57 13.72 -13.89
N PRO A 81 24.09 12.52 -13.49
CA PRO A 81 22.75 12.33 -12.91
C PRO A 81 22.69 12.84 -11.47
N ILE A 82 22.65 14.16 -11.32
CA ILE A 82 22.51 14.90 -10.05
C ILE A 82 21.17 15.62 -10.07
N GLY A 83 20.22 15.19 -9.24
CA GLY A 83 18.85 15.72 -9.33
C GLY A 83 17.91 15.12 -8.30
N THR A 84 16.61 15.35 -8.48
CA THR A 84 15.57 14.58 -7.78
C THR A 84 15.37 13.21 -8.42
N ILE A 85 14.70 12.31 -7.70
CA ILE A 85 14.33 10.98 -8.23
C ILE A 85 13.53 11.13 -9.53
N ASP A 86 12.53 12.01 -9.56
CA ASP A 86 11.70 12.18 -10.77
C ASP A 86 12.50 12.71 -11.96
N SER A 87 13.44 13.65 -11.72
CA SER A 87 14.33 14.13 -12.78
C SER A 87 15.24 13.01 -13.31
N PHE A 88 15.75 12.17 -12.42
CA PHE A 88 16.58 11.03 -12.80
C PHE A 88 15.78 9.99 -13.60
N LEU A 89 14.58 9.63 -13.14
CA LEU A 89 13.71 8.68 -13.86
C LEU A 89 13.31 9.23 -15.24
N ASN A 90 13.04 10.52 -15.37
CA ASN A 90 12.78 11.13 -16.67
C ASN A 90 14.02 11.07 -17.59
N GLN A 91 15.21 11.39 -17.07
CA GLN A 91 16.47 11.26 -17.82
C GLN A 91 16.73 9.81 -18.26
N LEU A 92 16.39 8.85 -17.39
CA LEU A 92 16.55 7.42 -17.63
C LEU A 92 15.62 6.92 -18.76
N VAL A 93 14.36 7.35 -18.75
CA VAL A 93 13.33 6.92 -19.70
C VAL A 93 13.44 7.63 -21.06
N ALA A 94 13.87 8.88 -21.09
CA ALA A 94 13.84 9.73 -22.30
C ALA A 94 14.44 9.07 -23.56
N PRO A 95 15.60 8.38 -23.54
CA PRO A 95 16.17 7.73 -24.72
C PRO A 95 15.36 6.55 -25.24
N TYR A 96 14.46 5.99 -24.42
CA TYR A 96 13.76 4.74 -24.68
C TYR A 96 12.25 4.91 -24.86
N ARG A 97 11.72 6.14 -24.83
CA ARG A 97 10.27 6.40 -24.99
C ARG A 97 9.66 5.69 -26.21
N GLY A 98 10.39 5.68 -27.34
CA GLY A 98 9.93 5.02 -28.57
C GLY A 98 9.73 3.50 -28.44
N ILE A 99 10.56 2.79 -27.67
CA ILE A 99 10.40 1.34 -27.44
C ILE A 99 9.44 1.01 -26.29
N LEU A 100 9.14 1.99 -25.45
CA LEU A 100 8.17 1.87 -24.35
C LEU A 100 6.73 2.18 -24.81
N GLY A 101 6.53 2.51 -26.08
CA GLY A 101 5.20 2.78 -26.65
C GLY A 101 4.66 4.18 -26.35
N ASP A 102 5.48 5.09 -25.82
CA ASP A 102 5.11 6.49 -25.59
C ASP A 102 5.27 7.28 -26.89
N ALA A 103 4.20 7.27 -27.71
CA ALA A 103 4.13 8.08 -28.90
C ALA A 103 3.75 9.52 -28.52
N LEU A 104 4.73 10.41 -28.60
CA LEU A 104 4.55 11.85 -28.87
C LEU A 104 4.20 12.80 -27.72
N SER A 105 4.21 12.39 -26.43
CA SER A 105 4.04 13.39 -25.39
C SER A 105 5.28 14.30 -25.24
N ARG A 106 5.07 15.61 -25.42
CA ARG A 106 6.12 16.64 -25.37
C ARG A 106 6.03 17.56 -24.16
N GLU A 107 4.88 17.63 -23.50
CA GLU A 107 4.63 18.59 -22.43
C GLU A 107 4.21 17.91 -21.12
N ASN A 108 4.88 18.29 -20.03
CA ASN A 108 4.44 17.99 -18.68
C ASN A 108 3.14 18.74 -18.39
N ILE A 109 2.10 18.02 -17.96
CA ILE A 109 0.85 18.62 -17.55
C ILE A 109 1.06 19.46 -16.28
N SER A 110 0.49 20.67 -16.25
CA SER A 110 0.44 21.47 -15.01
C SER A 110 -0.52 20.85 -14.00
N GLU A 111 -0.37 21.17 -12.71
CA GLU A 111 -1.29 20.69 -11.67
C GLU A 111 -2.74 21.12 -11.93
N ALA A 112 -2.96 22.34 -12.43
CA ALA A 112 -4.29 22.80 -12.83
C ALA A 112 -4.84 21.99 -14.01
N GLY A 113 -3.99 21.66 -15.00
CA GLY A 113 -4.33 20.77 -16.10
C GLY A 113 -4.70 19.36 -15.63
N ARG A 114 -3.94 18.81 -14.67
CA ARG A 114 -4.20 17.50 -14.06
C ARG A 114 -5.58 17.44 -13.42
N ILE A 115 -5.98 18.47 -12.67
CA ILE A 115 -7.30 18.55 -12.05
C ILE A 115 -8.41 18.53 -13.12
N LEU A 116 -8.27 19.34 -14.18
CA LEU A 116 -9.25 19.40 -15.27
C LEU A 116 -9.34 18.09 -16.06
N LEU A 117 -8.21 17.41 -16.24
CA LEU A 117 -8.14 16.11 -16.91
C LEU A 117 -8.85 15.04 -16.08
N ILE A 118 -8.63 15.00 -14.77
CA ILE A 118 -9.31 14.07 -13.85
C ILE A 118 -10.84 14.31 -13.86
N ASP A 119 -11.29 15.56 -13.82
CA ASP A 119 -12.72 15.87 -13.88
C ASP A 119 -13.33 15.48 -15.23
N SER A 120 -12.59 15.67 -16.33
CA SER A 120 -13.00 15.24 -17.66
C SER A 120 -13.12 13.72 -17.75
N ALA A 121 -12.14 12.98 -17.22
CA ALA A 121 -12.15 11.52 -17.16
C ALA A 121 -13.32 11.00 -16.31
N LEU A 122 -13.63 11.64 -15.18
CA LEU A 122 -14.75 11.25 -14.33
C LEU A 122 -16.07 11.43 -15.07
N ASN A 123 -16.25 12.56 -15.73
CA ASN A 123 -17.43 12.82 -16.53
C ASN A 123 -17.57 11.82 -17.69
N ALA A 124 -16.47 11.44 -18.34
CA ALA A 124 -16.47 10.41 -19.37
C ALA A 124 -16.91 9.05 -18.81
N LEU A 125 -16.27 8.57 -17.73
CA LEU A 125 -16.60 7.30 -17.08
C LEU A 125 -18.08 7.19 -16.68
N TRP A 126 -18.65 8.28 -16.13
CA TRP A 126 -20.06 8.31 -15.71
C TRP A 126 -21.06 8.40 -16.86
N ARG A 127 -20.62 8.77 -18.06
CA ARG A 127 -21.46 8.85 -19.27
C ARG A 127 -21.50 7.55 -20.06
N LEU A 128 -20.55 6.63 -19.82
CA LEU A 128 -20.50 5.36 -20.54
C LEU A 128 -21.80 4.55 -20.32
N PRO A 129 -22.38 3.94 -21.36
CA PRO A 129 -23.55 3.10 -21.21
C PRO A 129 -23.22 1.79 -20.49
N SER A 130 -24.15 1.27 -19.69
CA SER A 130 -23.97 -0.04 -18.99
C SER A 130 -24.41 -1.25 -19.83
N SER A 131 -25.06 -1.01 -20.97
CA SER A 131 -25.63 -2.07 -21.82
C SER A 131 -24.53 -2.85 -22.54
N ILE A 132 -24.67 -4.18 -22.57
CA ILE A 132 -23.73 -5.11 -23.21
C ILE A 132 -23.49 -4.75 -24.70
N SER A 133 -24.53 -4.28 -25.39
CA SER A 133 -24.44 -3.86 -26.81
C SER A 133 -23.54 -2.64 -27.06
N HIS A 134 -23.17 -1.91 -26.01
CA HIS A 134 -22.36 -0.69 -26.07
C HIS A 134 -21.05 -0.79 -25.26
N ILE A 135 -20.55 -2.01 -25.01
CA ILE A 135 -19.24 -2.20 -24.37
C ILE A 135 -18.12 -1.57 -25.21
N GLY A 136 -18.27 -1.52 -26.55
CA GLY A 136 -17.33 -0.86 -27.45
C GLY A 136 -17.04 0.59 -27.05
N ASP A 137 -18.06 1.35 -26.63
CA ASP A 137 -17.90 2.74 -26.21
C ASP A 137 -16.97 2.87 -24.99
N ALA A 138 -16.99 1.89 -24.07
CA ALA A 138 -16.10 1.85 -22.92
C ALA A 138 -14.65 1.56 -23.34
N VAL A 139 -14.47 0.67 -24.31
CA VAL A 139 -13.14 0.35 -24.88
C VAL A 139 -12.56 1.54 -25.64
N ASP A 140 -13.37 2.22 -26.45
CA ASP A 140 -12.98 3.41 -27.19
C ASP A 140 -12.60 4.57 -26.27
N ALA A 141 -13.27 4.66 -25.11
CA ALA A 141 -12.93 5.62 -24.06
C ALA A 141 -11.63 5.28 -23.31
N GLY A 142 -11.02 4.12 -23.54
CA GLY A 142 -9.73 3.71 -22.98
C GLY A 142 -9.80 2.61 -21.92
N ILE A 143 -10.99 2.08 -21.59
CA ILE A 143 -11.09 0.97 -20.61
C ILE A 143 -10.62 -0.33 -21.29
N PRO A 144 -9.72 -1.12 -20.67
CA PRO A 144 -9.24 -2.36 -21.28
C PRO A 144 -10.39 -3.34 -21.56
N ALA A 145 -10.43 -3.87 -22.78
CA ALA A 145 -11.56 -4.67 -23.27
C ALA A 145 -11.91 -5.88 -22.39
N HIS A 146 -10.91 -6.54 -21.80
CA HIS A 146 -11.11 -7.72 -20.96
C HIS A 146 -11.78 -7.41 -19.61
N ILE A 147 -11.65 -6.18 -19.07
CA ILE A 147 -12.31 -5.76 -17.82
C ILE A 147 -13.48 -4.81 -18.03
N ALA A 148 -13.73 -4.31 -19.25
CA ALA A 148 -14.76 -3.31 -19.51
C ALA A 148 -16.15 -3.66 -18.95
N PRO A 149 -16.66 -4.90 -19.07
CA PRO A 149 -17.94 -5.27 -18.46
C PRO A 149 -17.93 -5.17 -16.93
N GLU A 150 -16.83 -5.60 -16.30
CA GLU A 150 -16.67 -5.60 -14.84
C GLU A 150 -16.54 -4.19 -14.29
N VAL A 151 -15.81 -3.31 -14.98
CA VAL A 151 -15.68 -1.89 -14.64
C VAL A 151 -17.03 -1.19 -14.66
N LEU A 152 -17.85 -1.40 -15.71
CA LEU A 152 -19.19 -0.80 -15.80
C LEU A 152 -20.12 -1.31 -14.69
N ALA A 153 -20.06 -2.61 -14.39
CA ALA A 153 -20.84 -3.21 -13.32
C ALA A 153 -20.42 -2.69 -11.93
N ALA A 154 -19.12 -2.56 -11.69
CA ALA A 154 -18.54 -1.99 -10.46
C ALA A 154 -18.95 -0.52 -10.30
N ARG A 155 -18.87 0.27 -11.38
CA ARG A 155 -19.33 1.66 -11.44
C ARG A 155 -20.79 1.81 -11.01
N ASP A 156 -21.67 0.97 -11.51
CA ASP A 156 -23.10 1.04 -11.19
C ASP A 156 -23.40 0.58 -9.75
N ARG A 157 -22.59 -0.32 -9.17
CA ARG A 157 -22.66 -0.69 -7.75
C ARG A 157 -22.18 0.45 -6.85
N ILE A 158 -21.02 1.02 -7.14
CA ILE A 158 -20.45 2.14 -6.40
C ILE A 158 -21.36 3.37 -6.43
N ALA A 159 -21.96 3.69 -7.58
CA ALA A 159 -22.94 4.78 -7.66
C ALA A 159 -24.13 4.58 -6.71
N ARG A 160 -24.57 3.33 -6.51
CA ARG A 160 -25.64 2.98 -5.56
C ARG A 160 -25.14 3.01 -4.11
N HIS A 161 -23.97 2.43 -3.83
CA HIS A 161 -23.40 2.32 -2.49
C HIS A 161 -23.11 3.69 -1.88
N TYR A 162 -22.54 4.61 -2.66
CA TYR A 162 -22.12 5.93 -2.17
C TYR A 162 -23.22 7.00 -2.30
N SER A 163 -24.51 6.63 -2.38
CA SER A 163 -25.64 7.60 -2.45
C SER A 163 -25.57 8.56 -3.64
N GLY A 164 -25.03 8.11 -4.78
CA GLY A 164 -25.03 8.84 -6.04
C GLY A 164 -23.65 9.28 -6.56
N ARG A 165 -23.66 9.86 -7.77
CA ARG A 165 -22.44 10.16 -8.56
C ARG A 165 -21.50 11.15 -7.89
N ARG A 166 -22.01 12.13 -7.13
CA ARG A 166 -21.16 13.18 -6.51
C ARG A 166 -20.26 12.61 -5.43
N SER A 167 -20.81 11.81 -4.52
CA SER A 167 -20.05 11.19 -3.43
C SER A 167 -19.11 10.11 -3.97
N ALA A 168 -19.59 9.27 -4.90
CA ALA A 168 -18.75 8.30 -5.61
C ALA A 168 -17.57 8.99 -6.33
N ALA A 169 -17.80 10.10 -7.03
CA ALA A 169 -16.73 10.88 -7.65
C ALA A 169 -15.76 11.46 -6.63
N GLY A 170 -16.21 11.83 -5.43
CA GLY A 170 -15.34 12.24 -4.33
C GLY A 170 -14.34 11.15 -3.92
N VAL A 171 -14.83 9.91 -3.75
CA VAL A 171 -13.99 8.74 -3.46
C VAL A 171 -13.01 8.48 -4.61
N LEU A 172 -13.50 8.46 -5.85
CA LEU A 172 -12.64 8.21 -7.02
C LEU A 172 -11.57 9.28 -7.19
N ARG A 173 -11.87 10.57 -6.98
CA ARG A 173 -10.86 11.64 -7.00
C ARG A 173 -9.74 11.41 -5.98
N SER A 174 -10.10 10.97 -4.77
CA SER A 174 -9.14 10.64 -3.73
C SER A 174 -8.25 9.48 -4.15
N LEU A 175 -8.85 8.43 -4.72
CA LEU A 175 -8.12 7.27 -5.20
C LEU A 175 -7.14 7.63 -6.31
N VAL A 176 -7.58 8.39 -7.31
CA VAL A 176 -6.75 8.76 -8.48
C VAL A 176 -5.55 9.61 -8.07
N ARG A 177 -5.72 10.53 -7.11
CA ARG A 177 -4.59 11.32 -6.58
C ARG A 177 -3.54 10.47 -5.87
N ARG A 178 -3.85 9.21 -5.55
CA ARG A 178 -3.00 8.25 -4.85
C ARG A 178 -2.84 6.95 -5.66
N SER A 179 -2.97 7.02 -6.98
CA SER A 179 -2.93 5.88 -7.91
C SER A 179 -1.76 4.93 -7.62
N LEU A 180 -0.55 5.47 -7.50
CA LEU A 180 0.68 4.71 -7.25
C LEU A 180 0.61 3.91 -5.94
N PHE A 181 -0.02 4.45 -4.90
CA PHE A 181 -0.18 3.78 -3.62
C PHE A 181 -1.27 2.69 -3.66
N ILE A 182 -2.29 2.87 -4.50
CA ILE A 182 -3.38 1.88 -4.62
C ILE A 182 -2.87 0.60 -5.25
N GLU A 183 -2.06 0.69 -6.31
CA GLU A 183 -1.51 -0.51 -6.95
C GLU A 183 -0.56 -1.28 -6.02
N GLU A 184 0.18 -0.57 -5.17
CA GLU A 184 1.01 -1.18 -4.13
C GLU A 184 0.17 -1.86 -3.05
N ALA A 185 -0.83 -1.15 -2.52
CA ALA A 185 -1.69 -1.67 -1.46
C ALA A 185 -2.52 -2.87 -1.95
N ALA A 186 -3.06 -2.77 -3.16
CA ALA A 186 -3.85 -3.81 -3.79
C ALA A 186 -3.06 -5.12 -3.95
N ARG A 187 -1.78 -5.05 -4.34
CA ARG A 187 -0.93 -6.24 -4.50
C ARG A 187 -0.79 -7.09 -3.24
N ARG A 188 -0.91 -6.50 -2.04
CA ARG A 188 -0.80 -7.23 -0.76
C ARG A 188 -2.07 -7.98 -0.37
N ILE A 189 -3.20 -7.63 -0.98
CA ILE A 189 -4.52 -8.19 -0.64
C ILE A 189 -5.18 -8.93 -1.81
N MET A 190 -4.45 -9.12 -2.92
CA MET A 190 -4.94 -9.81 -4.11
C MET A 190 -4.38 -11.22 -4.24
N ASP A 191 -5.23 -12.13 -4.67
CA ASP A 191 -4.86 -13.49 -5.06
C ASP A 191 -4.17 -13.56 -6.44
N GLU A 192 -3.80 -14.76 -6.86
CA GLU A 192 -3.12 -15.00 -8.15
C GLU A 192 -3.98 -14.63 -9.38
N ASP A 193 -5.30 -14.54 -9.21
CA ASP A 193 -6.25 -14.15 -10.26
C ASP A 193 -6.48 -12.63 -10.30
N GLY A 194 -5.81 -11.86 -9.42
CA GLY A 194 -5.96 -10.41 -9.32
C GLY A 194 -7.27 -9.97 -8.67
N ARG A 195 -7.87 -10.84 -7.84
CA ARG A 195 -9.06 -10.54 -7.04
C ARG A 195 -8.66 -10.32 -5.60
N ILE A 196 -9.32 -9.37 -4.93
CA ILE A 196 -9.12 -9.15 -3.51
C ILE A 196 -9.64 -10.37 -2.75
N SER A 197 -8.79 -10.92 -1.87
CA SER A 197 -9.08 -12.10 -1.06
C SER A 197 -9.45 -11.68 0.37
N SER A 198 -10.48 -12.32 0.93
CA SER A 198 -10.85 -12.13 2.35
C SER A 198 -9.73 -12.57 3.29
N GLU A 199 -9.04 -13.66 2.97
CA GLU A 199 -7.90 -14.16 3.74
C GLU A 199 -6.74 -13.16 3.74
N LEU A 200 -6.32 -12.68 2.56
CA LEU A 200 -5.21 -11.73 2.47
C LEU A 200 -5.56 -10.36 3.06
N LEU A 201 -6.81 -9.92 2.92
CA LEU A 201 -7.28 -8.70 3.58
C LEU A 201 -7.21 -8.84 5.11
N HIS A 202 -7.64 -9.99 5.64
CA HIS A 202 -7.55 -10.28 7.07
C HIS A 202 -6.08 -10.31 7.55
N GLN A 203 -5.20 -11.01 6.82
CA GLN A 203 -3.76 -11.03 7.11
C GLN A 203 -3.16 -9.62 7.12
N GLN A 204 -3.55 -8.77 6.16
CA GLN A 204 -3.08 -7.39 6.06
C GLN A 204 -3.58 -6.50 7.21
N ILE A 205 -4.78 -6.76 7.74
CA ILE A 205 -5.28 -6.10 8.97
C ILE A 205 -4.44 -6.54 10.16
N MET A 206 -4.18 -7.84 10.31
CA MET A 206 -3.41 -8.37 11.43
C MET A 206 -1.93 -7.97 11.39
N ALA A 207 -1.36 -7.78 10.21
CA ALA A 207 0.00 -7.26 10.05
C ALA A 207 0.17 -5.80 10.53
N ALA A 208 -0.93 -5.08 10.78
CA ALA A 208 -0.92 -3.70 11.25
C ALA A 208 -0.95 -3.56 12.78
N ILE A 209 -0.95 -4.67 13.52
CA ILE A 209 -0.97 -4.70 14.99
C ILE A 209 -0.04 -5.78 15.51
N ASP A 210 0.65 -5.49 16.63
CA ASP A 210 1.52 -6.45 17.29
C ASP A 210 0.69 -7.44 18.13
N PRO A 211 0.81 -8.77 17.92
CA PRO A 211 0.15 -9.77 18.74
C PRO A 211 0.46 -9.66 20.25
N ASP A 212 1.66 -9.21 20.61
CA ASP A 212 2.05 -9.08 22.02
C ASP A 212 1.28 -7.93 22.70
N ASP A 213 1.06 -6.82 21.97
CA ASP A 213 0.22 -5.71 22.45
C ASP A 213 -1.24 -6.15 22.66
N ILE A 214 -1.75 -7.04 21.80
CA ILE A 214 -3.08 -7.64 21.93
C ILE A 214 -3.15 -8.47 23.21
N ALA A 215 -2.22 -9.40 23.38
CA ALA A 215 -2.18 -10.31 24.51
C ALA A 215 -2.08 -9.56 25.85
N GLU A 216 -1.22 -8.55 25.96
CA GLU A 216 -1.06 -7.76 27.18
C GLU A 216 -2.34 -6.99 27.53
N HIS A 217 -2.95 -6.31 26.54
CA HIS A 217 -4.17 -5.54 26.79
C HIS A 217 -5.36 -6.44 27.14
N VAL A 218 -5.47 -7.59 26.50
CA VAL A 218 -6.50 -8.59 26.81
C VAL A 218 -6.34 -9.10 28.23
N HIS A 219 -5.12 -9.37 28.68
CA HIS A 219 -4.85 -9.78 30.05
C HIS A 219 -5.30 -8.72 31.07
N GLU A 220 -5.00 -7.44 30.82
CA GLU A 220 -5.45 -6.33 31.66
C GLU A 220 -6.98 -6.25 31.74
N VAL A 221 -7.66 -6.32 30.59
CA VAL A 221 -9.14 -6.24 30.54
C VAL A 221 -9.76 -7.46 31.20
N HIS A 222 -9.23 -8.67 30.96
CA HIS A 222 -9.71 -9.90 31.61
C HIS A 222 -9.57 -9.84 33.13
N GLY A 223 -8.47 -9.30 33.66
CA GLY A 223 -8.31 -9.06 35.10
C GLY A 223 -9.39 -8.15 35.67
N ILE A 224 -9.68 -7.02 35.01
CA ILE A 224 -10.72 -6.07 35.44
C ILE A 224 -12.12 -6.70 35.39
N ILE A 225 -12.42 -7.48 34.33
CA ILE A 225 -13.70 -8.20 34.21
C ILE A 225 -13.81 -9.30 35.28
N SER A 226 -12.71 -9.97 35.62
CA SER A 226 -12.66 -10.96 36.69
C SER A 226 -13.01 -10.35 38.04
N GLU A 227 -12.39 -9.22 38.39
CA GLU A 227 -12.73 -8.48 39.61
C GLU A 227 -14.19 -8.01 39.65
N PHE A 228 -14.74 -7.58 38.51
CA PHE A 228 -16.15 -7.24 38.41
C PHE A 228 -17.06 -8.45 38.65
N CYS A 229 -16.75 -9.60 38.05
CA CYS A 229 -17.53 -10.83 38.23
C CYS A 229 -17.46 -11.34 39.67
N GLU A 230 -16.28 -11.29 40.31
CA GLU A 230 -16.13 -11.62 41.73
C GLU A 230 -16.93 -10.67 42.64
N LEU A 231 -16.88 -9.36 42.40
CA LEU A 231 -17.68 -8.39 43.16
C LEU A 231 -19.18 -8.72 43.09
N VAL A 232 -19.68 -9.13 41.92
CA VAL A 232 -21.07 -9.56 41.76
C VAL A 232 -21.32 -10.88 42.50
N ARG A 233 -20.42 -11.86 42.38
CA ARG A 233 -20.54 -13.17 43.06
C ARG A 233 -20.56 -13.02 44.58
N GLU A 234 -19.67 -12.23 45.17
CA GLU A 234 -19.62 -11.91 46.61
C GLU A 234 -20.89 -11.21 47.11
N ASN A 235 -21.58 -10.47 46.23
CA ASN A 235 -22.78 -9.70 46.56
C ASN A 235 -24.06 -10.27 45.90
N THR A 236 -24.05 -11.56 45.54
CA THR A 236 -25.17 -12.22 44.82
C THR A 236 -26.49 -12.08 45.57
N ALA A 237 -26.49 -12.18 46.91
CA ALA A 237 -27.72 -12.09 47.71
C ALA A 237 -28.49 -10.76 47.53
N VAL A 238 -27.79 -9.68 47.17
CA VAL A 238 -28.40 -8.34 46.99
C VAL A 238 -28.45 -7.89 45.54
N LEU A 239 -27.54 -8.37 44.68
CA LEU A 239 -27.51 -8.03 43.25
C LEU A 239 -28.28 -9.04 42.38
N ALA A 240 -28.41 -10.28 42.81
CA ALA A 240 -29.05 -11.36 42.05
C ALA A 240 -29.65 -12.41 43.02
N ALA A 241 -30.61 -12.00 43.85
CA ALA A 241 -31.18 -12.80 44.94
C ALA A 241 -31.83 -14.14 44.54
N GLY A 242 -31.97 -14.42 43.23
CA GLY A 242 -32.42 -15.70 42.67
C GLY A 242 -31.48 -16.26 41.60
N GLY A 243 -30.22 -15.80 41.57
CA GLY A 243 -29.31 -15.97 40.43
C GLY A 243 -29.60 -14.96 39.30
N TRP A 244 -28.73 -14.92 38.30
CA TRP A 244 -28.97 -14.15 37.07
C TRP A 244 -29.49 -15.05 35.94
N PRO A 245 -30.30 -14.52 35.01
CA PRO A 245 -30.81 -15.28 33.87
C PRO A 245 -29.69 -15.79 32.95
N ALA A 246 -29.90 -16.95 32.34
CA ALA A 246 -28.95 -17.56 31.39
C ALA A 246 -28.70 -16.71 30.14
N GLU A 247 -29.71 -15.95 29.69
CA GLU A 247 -29.60 -15.00 28.58
C GLU A 247 -29.58 -13.57 29.13
N SER A 248 -28.44 -13.17 29.71
CA SER A 248 -28.26 -11.84 30.29
C SER A 248 -26.84 -11.33 30.10
N ARG A 249 -26.65 -10.01 30.21
CA ARG A 249 -25.31 -9.41 30.13
C ARG A 249 -24.38 -9.91 31.22
N MET A 250 -24.91 -10.14 32.43
CA MET A 250 -24.11 -10.76 33.49
C MET A 250 -23.69 -12.19 33.14
N ALA A 251 -24.59 -13.00 32.57
CA ALA A 251 -24.23 -14.36 32.10
C ALA A 251 -23.18 -14.33 30.98
N CYS A 252 -23.24 -13.34 30.09
CA CYS A 252 -22.23 -13.12 29.06
C CYS A 252 -20.86 -12.81 29.66
N LEU A 253 -20.77 -11.82 30.56
CA LEU A 253 -19.51 -11.49 31.22
C LEU A 253 -18.95 -12.65 32.05
N ASP A 254 -19.80 -13.36 32.80
CA ASP A 254 -19.37 -14.53 33.57
C ASP A 254 -18.86 -15.66 32.65
N SER A 255 -19.48 -15.86 31.48
CA SER A 255 -18.97 -16.81 30.48
C SER A 255 -17.64 -16.37 29.86
N LEU A 256 -17.48 -15.08 29.53
CA LEU A 256 -16.24 -14.54 28.97
C LEU A 256 -15.10 -14.58 29.99
N GLU A 257 -15.40 -14.37 31.28
CA GLU A 257 -14.46 -14.46 32.39
C GLU A 257 -13.96 -15.88 32.59
N ARG A 258 -14.87 -16.85 32.75
CA ARG A 258 -14.54 -18.26 33.04
C ARG A 258 -13.80 -18.95 31.92
N ASN A 259 -14.20 -18.70 30.68
CA ASN A 259 -13.55 -19.31 29.52
C ASN A 259 -12.22 -18.61 29.20
N GLY A 260 -12.09 -17.36 29.61
CA GLY A 260 -10.96 -16.52 29.27
C GLY A 260 -10.91 -16.15 27.77
N PRO A 261 -9.93 -15.31 27.41
CA PRO A 261 -9.65 -15.01 26.01
C PRO A 261 -9.01 -16.22 25.28
N PRO A 262 -9.28 -16.42 23.98
CA PRO A 262 -8.60 -17.42 23.17
C PRO A 262 -7.08 -17.18 23.04
N ASP A 263 -6.33 -18.20 22.60
CA ASP A 263 -4.88 -18.08 22.36
C ASP A 263 -4.56 -17.30 21.07
N GLU A 264 -5.42 -17.39 20.06
CA GLU A 264 -5.22 -16.72 18.77
C GLU A 264 -5.52 -15.22 18.86
N ALA A 265 -4.64 -14.38 18.30
CA ALA A 265 -4.75 -12.93 18.34
C ALA A 265 -6.07 -12.38 17.77
N TRP A 266 -6.63 -12.97 16.70
CA TRP A 266 -7.95 -12.57 16.22
C TRP A 266 -9.05 -12.93 17.21
N GLY A 267 -9.01 -14.14 17.77
CA GLY A 267 -9.94 -14.58 18.82
C GLY A 267 -9.90 -13.68 20.06
N GLN A 268 -8.72 -13.16 20.41
CA GLN A 268 -8.53 -12.17 21.46
C GLN A 268 -9.22 -10.83 21.17
N LEU A 269 -9.08 -10.32 19.94
CA LEU A 269 -9.79 -9.11 19.49
C LEU A 269 -11.31 -9.33 19.47
N THR A 270 -11.78 -10.50 19.04
CA THR A 270 -13.20 -10.88 19.07
C THR A 270 -13.72 -10.96 20.51
N TRP A 271 -12.94 -11.52 21.45
CA TRP A 271 -13.26 -11.54 22.88
C TRP A 271 -13.40 -10.13 23.45
N LEU A 272 -12.46 -9.22 23.15
CA LEU A 272 -12.55 -7.81 23.54
C LEU A 272 -13.81 -7.14 22.95
N SER A 273 -14.14 -7.46 21.70
CA SER A 273 -15.33 -6.98 21.03
C SER A 273 -16.61 -7.38 21.78
N HIS A 274 -16.68 -8.61 22.27
CA HIS A 274 -17.80 -9.11 23.07
C HIS A 274 -17.90 -8.40 24.42
N VAL A 275 -16.77 -8.14 25.08
CA VAL A 275 -16.74 -7.31 26.30
C VAL A 275 -17.26 -5.90 26.03
N LEU A 276 -16.86 -5.28 24.92
CA LEU A 276 -17.34 -3.95 24.52
C LEU A 276 -18.86 -3.95 24.30
N VAL A 277 -19.39 -4.88 23.50
CA VAL A 277 -20.84 -4.99 23.25
C VAL A 277 -21.63 -5.22 24.54
N CYS A 278 -21.08 -6.01 25.45
CA CYS A 278 -21.73 -6.32 26.72
C CYS A 278 -21.76 -5.14 27.70
N THR A 279 -20.72 -4.29 27.70
CA THR A 279 -20.50 -3.27 28.74
C THR A 279 -20.69 -1.82 28.29
N VAL A 280 -20.58 -1.53 27.00
CA VAL A 280 -20.64 -0.17 26.43
C VAL A 280 -22.03 0.14 25.90
N SER A 281 -22.51 1.38 26.09
CA SER A 281 -23.80 1.79 25.51
C SER A 281 -23.76 1.77 23.97
N SER A 282 -24.84 1.29 23.35
CA SER A 282 -24.99 1.24 21.88
C SER A 282 -24.61 2.57 21.19
N ALA A 283 -25.07 3.71 21.74
CA ALA A 283 -24.79 5.03 21.18
C ALA A 283 -23.31 5.46 21.22
N SER A 284 -22.48 4.84 22.08
CA SER A 284 -21.05 5.16 22.21
C SER A 284 -20.13 4.04 21.72
N LEU A 285 -20.67 2.90 21.30
CA LEU A 285 -19.91 1.71 20.90
C LEU A 285 -18.91 2.01 19.78
N MET A 286 -19.33 2.78 18.76
CA MET A 286 -18.48 3.25 17.66
C MET A 286 -18.00 4.70 17.84
N GLY A 287 -18.29 5.30 19.00
CA GLY A 287 -17.92 6.69 19.30
C GLY A 287 -16.46 6.84 19.75
N PRO A 288 -15.93 8.08 19.78
CA PRO A 288 -14.54 8.31 20.18
C PRO A 288 -14.26 8.00 21.66
N LYS A 289 -15.29 8.01 22.50
CA LYS A 289 -15.19 7.71 23.94
C LYS A 289 -16.28 6.70 24.34
N PRO A 290 -15.95 5.41 24.51
CA PRO A 290 -16.91 4.41 24.93
C PRO A 290 -17.41 4.68 26.35
N SER A 291 -18.73 4.60 26.52
CA SER A 291 -19.39 4.74 27.83
C SER A 291 -19.58 3.36 28.46
N PHE A 292 -18.54 2.85 29.11
CA PHE A 292 -18.59 1.63 29.91
C PHE A 292 -19.53 1.78 31.09
N PHE A 293 -20.37 0.76 31.28
CA PHE A 293 -21.36 0.64 32.34
C PHE A 293 -22.12 1.96 32.60
N PRO A 294 -22.95 2.41 31.64
CA PRO A 294 -23.64 3.69 31.75
C PRO A 294 -24.44 3.79 33.06
N TYR A 295 -24.24 4.88 33.81
CA TYR A 295 -24.82 5.09 35.14
C TYR A 295 -24.44 4.00 36.18
N THR A 296 -23.24 3.42 36.05
CA THR A 296 -22.73 2.35 36.93
C THR A 296 -23.61 1.09 36.86
N GLN A 297 -24.13 0.79 35.66
CA GLN A 297 -25.00 -0.34 35.36
C GLN A 297 -24.67 -0.88 33.98
N PHE A 298 -25.08 -2.10 33.67
CA PHE A 298 -25.06 -2.57 32.28
C PHE A 298 -25.89 -1.67 31.36
N PRO A 299 -25.59 -1.64 30.05
CA PRO A 299 -26.44 -1.00 29.06
C PRO A 299 -27.91 -1.45 29.15
N SER A 300 -28.82 -0.57 28.76
CA SER A 300 -30.27 -0.81 28.80
C SER A 300 -30.82 -0.89 27.38
N ASP A 301 -31.19 -2.09 26.93
CA ASP A 301 -31.88 -2.39 25.67
C ASP A 301 -32.63 -3.73 25.81
N SER A 302 -32.92 -4.45 24.71
CA SER A 302 -33.59 -5.76 24.78
C SER A 302 -32.77 -6.86 25.47
N TRP A 303 -31.45 -6.69 25.64
CA TRP A 303 -30.63 -7.63 26.40
C TRP A 303 -30.59 -7.28 27.89
N VAL A 304 -31.24 -8.10 28.71
CA VAL A 304 -31.38 -7.76 30.14
C VAL A 304 -30.03 -7.73 30.88
N PRO A 305 -29.83 -6.81 31.85
CA PRO A 305 -28.60 -6.73 32.65
C PRO A 305 -28.23 -8.02 33.39
N GLY A 306 -29.23 -8.74 33.90
CA GLY A 306 -29.05 -9.95 34.72
C GLY A 306 -28.79 -9.70 36.21
N ILE A 307 -28.41 -8.47 36.58
CA ILE A 307 -28.25 -8.04 37.99
C ILE A 307 -29.08 -6.80 38.31
N GLY A 308 -29.44 -6.66 39.58
CA GLY A 308 -30.10 -5.51 40.15
C GLY A 308 -29.20 -4.28 40.25
N LYS A 309 -29.81 -3.11 40.46
CA LYS A 309 -29.10 -1.84 40.61
C LYS A 309 -28.53 -1.74 42.02
N PHE A 310 -27.30 -1.24 42.18
CA PHE A 310 -26.72 -0.95 43.50
C PHE A 310 -27.61 0.01 44.33
N SER A 311 -28.37 0.89 43.67
CA SER A 311 -29.29 1.82 44.33
C SER A 311 -30.42 1.10 45.08
N GLY A 312 -30.77 -0.12 44.67
CA GLY A 312 -31.79 -0.97 45.30
C GLY A 312 -31.29 -1.79 46.50
N ILE A 313 -30.00 -1.76 46.82
CA ILE A 313 -29.44 -2.42 48.00
C ILE A 313 -29.93 -1.67 49.26
N ALA A 314 -30.52 -2.39 50.20
CA ALA A 314 -31.08 -1.83 51.44
C ALA A 314 -30.01 -1.51 52.49
N ASP A 315 -29.05 -2.42 52.69
CA ASP A 315 -27.96 -2.21 53.64
C ASP A 315 -27.03 -1.09 53.17
N LYS A 316 -26.81 -0.09 54.04
CA LYS A 316 -26.07 1.12 53.68
C LYS A 316 -24.60 0.83 53.38
N ASN A 317 -23.95 0.01 54.21
CA ASN A 317 -22.52 -0.27 54.10
C ASN A 317 -22.23 -1.09 52.83
N THR A 318 -23.03 -2.13 52.58
CA THR A 318 -22.95 -2.95 51.36
C THR A 318 -23.21 -2.11 50.12
N LYS A 319 -24.22 -1.22 50.16
CA LYS A 319 -24.53 -0.31 49.07
C LYS A 319 -23.39 0.65 48.73
N GLU A 320 -22.72 1.21 49.74
CA GLU A 320 -21.56 2.10 49.57
C GLU A 320 -20.37 1.31 49.00
N HIS A 321 -20.06 0.15 49.58
CA HIS A 321 -19.00 -0.73 49.11
C HIS A 321 -19.18 -1.13 47.64
N VAL A 322 -20.33 -1.71 47.27
CA VAL A 322 -20.60 -2.13 45.88
C VAL A 322 -20.51 -0.96 44.91
N ARG A 323 -21.06 0.21 45.28
CA ARG A 323 -21.03 1.41 44.43
C ARG A 323 -19.60 1.87 44.17
N ASP A 324 -18.80 1.97 45.22
CA ASP A 324 -17.45 2.53 45.12
C ASP A 324 -16.50 1.54 44.42
N SER A 325 -16.64 0.24 44.71
CA SER A 325 -15.92 -0.82 43.98
C SER A 325 -16.28 -0.81 42.49
N MET A 326 -17.57 -0.78 42.13
CA MET A 326 -17.99 -0.68 40.72
C MET A 326 -17.44 0.58 40.05
N ARG A 327 -17.47 1.74 40.73
CA ARG A 327 -16.93 2.99 40.17
C ARG A 327 -15.43 2.92 39.94
N ASN A 328 -14.69 2.33 40.86
CA ASN A 328 -13.26 2.14 40.72
C ASN A 328 -12.96 1.23 39.53
N LEU A 329 -13.61 0.06 39.42
CA LEU A 329 -13.45 -0.86 38.29
C LEU A 329 -13.78 -0.20 36.94
N ILE A 330 -14.89 0.52 36.86
CA ILE A 330 -15.27 1.26 35.65
C ILE A 330 -14.23 2.34 35.31
N SER A 331 -13.66 3.00 36.31
CA SER A 331 -12.62 4.01 36.08
C SER A 331 -11.32 3.38 35.59
N THR A 332 -10.92 2.24 36.17
CA THR A 332 -9.75 1.48 35.72
C THR A 332 -9.95 1.02 34.29
N LEU A 333 -11.10 0.40 33.97
CA LEU A 333 -11.43 -0.03 32.61
C LEU A 333 -11.35 1.14 31.61
N LYS A 334 -11.96 2.29 31.95
CA LYS A 334 -11.87 3.50 31.12
C LYS A 334 -10.42 3.96 30.93
N ALA A 335 -9.61 3.94 31.98
CA ALA A 335 -8.21 4.32 31.90
C ALA A 335 -7.45 3.40 30.93
N THR A 336 -7.62 2.08 31.07
CA THR A 336 -7.01 1.04 30.23
C THR A 336 -7.30 1.28 28.74
N TRP A 337 -8.57 1.49 28.37
CA TRP A 337 -8.98 1.78 26.99
C TRP A 337 -8.62 3.19 26.48
N SER A 338 -8.34 4.12 27.39
CA SER A 338 -7.98 5.51 27.03
C SER A 338 -6.48 5.76 26.87
N SER A 339 -5.65 4.77 27.22
CA SER A 339 -4.21 4.78 26.93
C SER A 339 -3.96 4.79 25.42
N ASP A 340 -2.77 5.16 24.97
CA ASP A 340 -2.47 5.19 23.53
C ASP A 340 -2.53 3.79 22.91
N ARG A 341 -2.01 2.76 23.61
CA ARG A 341 -2.21 1.35 23.26
C ARG A 341 -3.70 0.97 23.26
N GLY A 342 -4.43 1.35 24.31
CA GLY A 342 -5.86 1.04 24.44
C GLY A 342 -6.72 1.64 23.32
N LYS A 343 -6.39 2.83 22.81
CA LYS A 343 -7.08 3.43 21.65
C LYS A 343 -6.83 2.63 20.37
N LEU A 344 -5.60 2.14 20.16
CA LEU A 344 -5.27 1.28 19.03
C LEU A 344 -6.05 -0.04 19.13
N LEU A 345 -6.03 -0.69 20.29
CA LEU A 345 -6.74 -1.93 20.55
C LEU A 345 -8.26 -1.76 20.44
N LEU A 346 -8.81 -0.62 20.84
CA LEU A 346 -10.22 -0.28 20.64
C LEU A 346 -10.57 -0.21 19.16
N HIS A 347 -9.69 0.32 18.32
CA HIS A 347 -9.88 0.34 16.87
C HIS A 347 -9.95 -1.08 16.30
N PHE A 348 -8.98 -1.94 16.62
CA PHE A 348 -8.94 -3.31 16.12
C PHE A 348 -10.04 -4.21 16.70
N SER A 349 -10.41 -4.04 17.97
CA SER A 349 -11.55 -4.76 18.58
C SER A 349 -12.87 -4.40 17.90
N ARG A 350 -13.02 -3.15 17.44
CA ARG A 350 -14.17 -2.73 16.62
C ARG A 350 -14.10 -3.28 15.21
N ILE A 351 -12.92 -3.41 14.61
CA ILE A 351 -12.79 -4.09 13.32
C ILE A 351 -13.23 -5.55 13.47
N ALA A 352 -12.77 -6.25 14.51
CA ALA A 352 -13.21 -7.61 14.82
C ALA A 352 -14.73 -7.68 15.00
N LEU A 353 -15.34 -6.73 15.74
CA LEU A 353 -16.80 -6.64 15.88
C LEU A 353 -17.56 -6.55 14.54
N LEU A 354 -16.98 -5.89 13.54
CA LEU A 354 -17.63 -5.68 12.24
C LEU A 354 -17.38 -6.82 11.25
N LEU A 355 -16.25 -7.52 11.37
CA LEU A 355 -15.80 -8.50 10.39
C LEU A 355 -15.99 -9.95 10.85
N ASP A 356 -16.17 -10.19 12.14
CA ASP A 356 -16.43 -11.49 12.72
C ASP A 356 -17.94 -11.74 12.86
N ASP A 357 -18.40 -12.92 12.44
CA ASP A 357 -19.82 -13.29 12.48
C ASP A 357 -20.26 -13.88 13.84
N SER A 358 -19.34 -14.04 14.80
CA SER A 358 -19.68 -14.60 16.10
C SER A 358 -20.54 -13.65 16.94
N THR A 359 -21.46 -14.23 17.70
CA THR A 359 -22.26 -13.49 18.66
C THR A 359 -21.64 -13.63 20.05
N PRO A 360 -21.75 -12.60 20.90
CA PRO A 360 -21.42 -12.74 22.30
C PRO A 360 -22.14 -13.94 22.95
N PRO A 361 -21.53 -14.60 23.95
CA PRO A 361 -22.21 -15.67 24.68
C PRO A 361 -23.44 -15.13 25.44
N ALA A 362 -24.40 -16.00 25.74
CA ALA A 362 -25.60 -15.66 26.51
C ALA A 362 -26.44 -14.49 25.92
N THR A 363 -26.36 -14.30 24.60
CA THR A 363 -27.18 -13.36 23.85
C THR A 363 -28.61 -13.92 23.66
N PRO A 364 -29.66 -13.17 24.00
CA PRO A 364 -31.05 -13.56 23.76
C PRO A 364 -31.36 -13.70 22.27
N THR A 365 -32.25 -14.64 21.95
CA THR A 365 -32.68 -14.87 20.55
C THR A 365 -33.41 -13.70 19.90
N ASP A 366 -34.05 -12.84 20.70
CA ASP A 366 -34.77 -11.63 20.28
C ASP A 366 -33.93 -10.35 20.46
N TRP A 367 -32.64 -10.47 20.79
CA TRP A 367 -31.77 -9.32 20.92
C TRP A 367 -31.51 -8.66 19.56
N GLU A 368 -31.66 -7.34 19.54
CA GLU A 368 -31.37 -6.52 18.39
C GLU A 368 -29.97 -5.91 18.54
N PRO A 369 -28.98 -6.34 17.74
CA PRO A 369 -27.63 -5.81 17.86
C PRO A 369 -27.59 -4.32 17.52
N PRO A 370 -26.65 -3.56 18.13
CA PRO A 370 -26.52 -2.12 17.92
C PRO A 370 -26.16 -1.78 16.47
N LEU A 371 -25.53 -2.72 15.77
CA LEU A 371 -25.10 -2.62 14.38
C LEU A 371 -25.68 -3.80 13.61
N THR A 372 -26.06 -3.58 12.36
CA THR A 372 -26.62 -4.61 11.47
C THR A 372 -25.89 -4.63 10.14
N PRO A 373 -25.56 -5.81 9.59
CA PRO A 373 -24.88 -5.88 8.31
C PRO A 373 -25.73 -5.23 7.21
N LEU A 374 -25.09 -4.49 6.32
CA LEU A 374 -25.76 -3.85 5.20
C LEU A 374 -26.24 -4.92 4.21
N PRO A 375 -27.54 -4.97 3.87
CA PRO A 375 -28.05 -5.98 2.95
C PRO A 375 -27.46 -5.81 1.54
N ILE A 376 -27.08 -6.93 0.93
CA ILE A 376 -26.59 -6.99 -0.46
C ILE A 376 -27.50 -7.94 -1.25
N PRO A 377 -28.19 -7.47 -2.31
CA PRO A 377 -28.15 -6.12 -2.85
C PRO A 377 -28.84 -5.08 -1.95
N LEU A 378 -28.37 -3.83 -2.04
CA LEU A 378 -28.98 -2.70 -1.34
C LEU A 378 -30.46 -2.54 -1.73
N PRO A 379 -31.39 -2.55 -0.76
CA PRO A 379 -32.81 -2.34 -1.02
C PRO A 379 -33.10 -0.86 -1.31
N GLU A 380 -34.27 -0.58 -1.91
CA GLU A 380 -34.73 0.80 -2.14
C GLU A 380 -34.89 1.61 -0.84
N ARG A 381 -35.22 0.92 0.26
CA ARG A 381 -35.34 1.49 1.61
C ARG A 381 -34.78 0.52 2.63
N LEU A 382 -33.93 1.03 3.53
CA LEU A 382 -33.46 0.28 4.69
C LEU A 382 -34.55 0.23 5.76
N GLN A 383 -34.62 -0.90 6.48
CA GLN A 383 -35.57 -1.06 7.60
C GLN A 383 -35.22 -0.13 8.75
N ARG A 384 -33.92 0.00 9.06
CA ARG A 384 -33.41 0.99 10.01
C ARG A 384 -33.01 2.26 9.26
N PRO A 385 -33.57 3.43 9.62
CA PRO A 385 -33.41 4.65 8.83
C PRO A 385 -32.04 5.31 8.98
N ARG A 386 -31.25 4.97 10.01
CA ARG A 386 -29.94 5.59 10.23
C ARG A 386 -28.81 4.75 9.62
N ALA A 387 -28.05 5.40 8.73
CA ALA A 387 -26.94 4.75 8.03
C ALA A 387 -25.78 4.36 8.97
N ASP A 388 -25.60 5.08 10.08
CA ASP A 388 -24.55 4.83 11.09
C ASP A 388 -24.77 3.54 11.92
N GLN A 389 -25.91 2.86 11.71
CA GLN A 389 -26.22 1.57 12.32
C GLN A 389 -25.92 0.38 11.41
N HIS A 390 -25.37 0.62 10.22
CA HIS A 390 -25.03 -0.43 9.26
C HIS A 390 -23.52 -0.53 9.04
N TYR A 391 -23.05 -1.74 8.73
CA TYR A 391 -21.65 -2.01 8.40
C TYR A 391 -21.54 -2.97 7.22
N PHE A 392 -20.37 -2.99 6.56
CA PHE A 392 -20.03 -4.03 5.60
C PHE A 392 -19.45 -5.23 6.35
N THR A 393 -20.00 -6.42 6.08
CA THR A 393 -19.35 -7.68 6.45
C THR A 393 -18.01 -7.81 5.71
N LEU A 394 -17.15 -8.75 6.11
CA LEU A 394 -15.87 -8.98 5.44
C LEU A 394 -16.04 -9.21 3.93
N GLU A 395 -16.95 -10.09 3.53
CA GLU A 395 -17.25 -10.37 2.13
C GLU A 395 -17.79 -9.15 1.37
N ALA A 396 -18.59 -8.33 2.04
CA ALA A 396 -19.08 -7.09 1.48
C ALA A 396 -17.96 -6.05 1.28
N GLU A 397 -17.02 -5.96 2.22
CA GLU A 397 -15.86 -5.07 2.15
C GLU A 397 -14.89 -5.51 1.06
N VAL A 398 -14.60 -6.81 0.96
CA VAL A 398 -13.80 -7.40 -0.14
C VAL A 398 -14.40 -7.02 -1.49
N ARG A 399 -15.72 -7.18 -1.66
CA ARG A 399 -16.41 -6.77 -2.89
C ARG A 399 -16.35 -5.27 -3.13
N ASN A 400 -16.52 -4.45 -2.09
CA ASN A 400 -16.43 -3.00 -2.19
C ASN A 400 -15.03 -2.55 -2.64
N LEU A 401 -13.97 -3.10 -2.05
CA LEU A 401 -12.59 -2.85 -2.44
C LEU A 401 -12.32 -3.33 -3.87
N GLN A 402 -12.84 -4.49 -4.26
CA GLN A 402 -12.71 -5.01 -5.63
C GLN A 402 -13.36 -4.06 -6.63
N ASP A 403 -14.55 -3.54 -6.33
CA ASP A 403 -15.24 -2.56 -7.17
C ASP A 403 -14.46 -1.25 -7.29
N LEU A 404 -13.91 -0.76 -6.17
CA LEU A 404 -13.08 0.45 -6.16
C LEU A 404 -11.82 0.25 -7.01
N TYR A 405 -11.18 -0.91 -6.92
CA TYR A 405 -10.01 -1.26 -7.71
C TYR A 405 -10.32 -1.39 -9.20
N LEU A 406 -11.40 -2.08 -9.56
CA LEU A 406 -11.84 -2.21 -10.96
C LEU A 406 -12.13 -0.84 -11.58
N ILE A 407 -12.88 0.01 -10.89
CA ILE A 407 -13.13 1.37 -11.37
C ILE A 407 -11.82 2.14 -11.48
N HIS A 408 -10.91 2.03 -10.51
CA HIS A 408 -9.62 2.69 -10.57
C HIS A 408 -8.86 2.31 -11.85
N ARG A 409 -8.77 1.01 -12.18
CA ARG A 409 -8.13 0.53 -13.42
C ARG A 409 -8.81 1.05 -14.69
N GLY A 410 -10.14 0.97 -14.74
CA GLY A 410 -10.89 1.50 -15.89
C GLY A 410 -10.69 3.01 -16.04
N PHE A 411 -10.69 3.73 -14.92
CA PHE A 411 -10.47 5.16 -14.88
C PHE A 411 -9.06 5.57 -15.33
N GLN A 412 -8.02 4.82 -14.94
CA GLN A 412 -6.66 5.03 -15.44
C GLN A 412 -6.59 4.91 -16.96
N GLY A 413 -7.30 3.94 -17.54
CA GLY A 413 -7.42 3.79 -18.99
C GLY A 413 -8.05 5.01 -19.67
N VAL A 414 -9.12 5.55 -19.08
CA VAL A 414 -9.77 6.79 -19.57
C VAL A 414 -8.84 8.00 -19.45
N VAL A 415 -8.14 8.14 -18.33
CA VAL A 415 -7.13 9.21 -18.13
C VAL A 415 -6.04 9.12 -19.17
N GLN A 416 -5.48 7.92 -19.39
CA GLN A 416 -4.45 7.66 -20.38
C GLN A 416 -4.92 8.06 -21.78
N LYS A 417 -6.16 7.70 -22.15
CA LYS A 417 -6.72 8.05 -23.46
C LYS A 417 -6.88 9.55 -23.67
N LEU A 418 -7.25 10.28 -22.62
CA LEU A 418 -7.33 11.74 -22.65
C LEU A 418 -5.94 12.38 -22.74
N LYS A 419 -4.96 11.86 -21.98
CA LYS A 419 -3.56 12.30 -22.04
C LYS A 419 -2.95 12.12 -23.44
N GLU A 420 -3.19 10.97 -24.07
CA GLU A 420 -2.76 10.69 -25.45
C GLU A 420 -3.36 11.67 -26.45
N ARG A 421 -4.66 11.96 -26.33
CA ARG A 421 -5.35 12.92 -27.20
C ARG A 421 -4.80 14.34 -27.02
N ASP A 422 -4.45 14.71 -25.80
CA ASP A 422 -3.98 16.04 -25.44
C ASP A 422 -2.43 16.15 -25.54
N GLU A 423 -1.73 15.07 -25.92
CA GLU A 423 -0.26 14.95 -26.05
C GLU A 423 0.55 15.31 -24.78
N VAL A 424 -0.02 15.07 -23.59
CA VAL A 424 0.57 15.43 -22.28
C VAL A 424 0.92 14.22 -21.40
N HIS A 425 1.90 14.38 -20.51
CA HIS A 425 2.29 13.37 -19.51
C HIS A 425 2.45 13.98 -18.11
N ASP A 426 2.39 13.17 -17.06
CA ASP A 426 2.75 13.53 -15.68
C ASP A 426 3.87 12.65 -15.10
N PHE A 427 4.25 12.92 -13.85
CA PHE A 427 5.30 12.18 -13.17
C PHE A 427 4.96 10.69 -12.96
N ASP A 428 3.68 10.37 -12.74
CA ASP A 428 3.23 8.99 -12.55
C ASP A 428 3.47 8.18 -13.85
N ASP A 429 3.25 8.80 -15.01
CA ASP A 429 3.53 8.18 -16.31
C ASP A 429 5.03 7.86 -16.48
N ILE A 430 5.92 8.77 -16.06
CA ILE A 430 7.38 8.55 -16.11
C ILE A 430 7.80 7.40 -15.20
N GLN A 431 7.23 7.31 -13.99
CA GLN A 431 7.52 6.21 -13.07
C GLN A 431 7.04 4.86 -13.63
N ARG A 432 5.87 4.82 -14.28
CA ARG A 432 5.39 3.63 -14.99
C ARG A 432 6.32 3.23 -16.14
N LEU A 433 6.74 4.19 -16.96
CA LEU A 433 7.69 3.95 -18.05
C LEU A 433 9.05 3.47 -17.53
N ALA A 434 9.52 3.98 -16.40
CA ALA A 434 10.71 3.48 -15.74
C ALA A 434 10.53 2.05 -15.24
N GLY A 435 9.35 1.70 -14.71
CA GLY A 435 9.00 0.32 -14.33
C GLY A 435 9.06 -0.63 -15.52
N ASP A 436 8.46 -0.24 -16.65
CA ASP A 436 8.49 -1.01 -17.90
C ASP A 436 9.90 -1.16 -18.47
N LEU A 437 10.73 -0.10 -18.39
CA LEU A 437 12.13 -0.11 -18.82
C LEU A 437 13.01 -1.01 -17.96
N LEU A 438 12.77 -1.01 -16.64
CA LEU A 438 13.57 -1.72 -15.65
C LEU A 438 13.04 -3.12 -15.32
N LEU A 439 12.01 -3.57 -16.03
CA LEU A 439 11.33 -4.84 -15.81
C LEU A 439 10.92 -5.00 -14.33
N ALA A 440 10.37 -3.94 -13.73
CA ALA A 440 9.79 -3.99 -12.38
C ALA A 440 8.45 -4.73 -12.35
N ASN A 441 7.83 -4.89 -13.52
CA ASN A 441 6.58 -5.57 -13.81
C ASN A 441 6.60 -5.97 -15.30
N CYS A 442 5.59 -6.71 -15.77
CA CYS A 442 5.40 -6.94 -17.20
C CYS A 442 5.16 -5.58 -17.91
N PRO A 443 5.97 -5.21 -18.92
CA PRO A 443 5.79 -3.95 -19.63
C PRO A 443 4.41 -3.84 -20.27
N THR A 444 3.81 -2.65 -20.25
CA THR A 444 2.44 -2.42 -20.73
C THR A 444 2.28 -2.80 -22.20
N ALA A 445 3.24 -2.40 -23.05
CA ALA A 445 3.27 -2.72 -24.47
C ALA A 445 3.36 -4.24 -24.76
N CYS A 446 3.87 -5.02 -23.81
CA CYS A 446 4.01 -6.47 -23.94
C CYS A 446 2.74 -7.22 -23.54
N ARG A 447 1.82 -6.63 -22.77
CA ARG A 447 0.64 -7.35 -22.22
C ARG A 447 -0.35 -7.84 -23.28
N THR A 448 -0.36 -7.23 -24.46
CA THR A 448 -1.19 -7.68 -25.59
C THR A 448 -0.58 -8.84 -26.36
N PHE A 449 0.72 -9.11 -26.14
CA PHE A 449 1.53 -10.00 -26.96
C PHE A 449 2.10 -11.19 -26.18
N TYR A 450 2.50 -10.97 -24.92
CA TYR A 450 3.08 -12.00 -24.05
C TYR A 450 1.99 -12.94 -23.54
N HIS A 451 2.31 -14.22 -23.39
CA HIS A 451 1.40 -15.19 -22.78
C HIS A 451 1.15 -14.85 -21.30
N PRO A 452 -0.08 -15.03 -20.75
CA PRO A 452 -0.40 -14.67 -19.36
C PRO A 452 0.51 -15.28 -18.29
N SER A 453 1.06 -16.48 -18.50
CA SER A 453 2.01 -17.07 -17.55
C SER A 453 3.34 -16.31 -17.46
N ILE A 454 3.81 -15.74 -18.58
CA ILE A 454 5.01 -14.92 -18.64
C ILE A 454 4.73 -13.57 -17.97
N GLN A 455 3.56 -12.98 -18.25
CA GLN A 455 3.14 -11.73 -17.61
C GLN A 455 3.08 -11.87 -16.09
N ARG A 456 2.45 -12.94 -15.59
CA ARG A 456 2.36 -13.24 -14.14
C ARG A 456 3.73 -13.41 -13.51
N ALA A 457 4.65 -14.12 -14.16
CA ALA A 457 6.00 -14.25 -13.66
C ALA A 457 6.75 -12.91 -13.61
N LEU A 458 6.57 -12.03 -14.60
CA LEU A 458 7.15 -10.69 -14.58
C LEU A 458 6.48 -9.77 -13.53
N ASP A 459 5.22 -10.01 -13.19
CA ASP A 459 4.48 -9.23 -12.19
C ASP A 459 4.74 -9.71 -10.75
N SER A 460 5.37 -10.86 -10.55
CA SER A 460 5.61 -11.48 -9.23
C SER A 460 6.88 -10.99 -8.53
N LEU A 461 7.22 -9.71 -8.68
CA LEU A 461 8.40 -9.14 -8.03
C LEU A 461 8.25 -9.13 -6.50
N ALA A 462 9.18 -9.77 -5.81
CA ALA A 462 9.19 -9.91 -4.34
C ALA A 462 9.80 -8.70 -3.61
N ASP A 463 9.93 -8.79 -2.29
CA ASP A 463 10.46 -7.74 -1.39
C ASP A 463 11.95 -7.44 -1.59
N SER A 464 12.65 -8.23 -2.40
CA SER A 464 14.05 -7.99 -2.81
C SER A 464 14.09 -7.50 -4.27
N PRO A 465 13.67 -6.25 -4.55
CA PRO A 465 13.45 -5.77 -5.91
C PRO A 465 14.70 -5.76 -6.78
N TRP A 466 15.92 -5.77 -6.22
CA TRP A 466 17.16 -5.83 -7.00
C TRP A 466 17.42 -7.20 -7.65
N ARG A 467 16.76 -8.27 -7.19
CA ARG A 467 16.91 -9.62 -7.75
C ARG A 467 16.17 -9.77 -9.07
N ASP A 468 16.63 -10.71 -9.90
CA ASP A 468 16.05 -11.00 -11.22
C ASP A 468 15.23 -12.30 -11.24
N ASP A 469 14.91 -12.88 -10.07
CA ASP A 469 14.23 -14.17 -9.95
C ASP A 469 12.91 -14.22 -10.73
N HIS A 470 12.17 -13.12 -10.78
CA HIS A 470 10.90 -13.00 -11.51
C HIS A 470 11.11 -12.98 -13.04
N ILE A 471 12.23 -12.43 -13.51
CA ILE A 471 12.64 -12.46 -14.93
C ILE A 471 13.08 -13.89 -15.29
N GLU A 472 13.84 -14.55 -14.43
CA GLU A 472 14.23 -15.96 -14.61
C GLU A 472 13.01 -16.89 -14.64
N ALA A 473 12.03 -16.65 -13.75
CA ALA A 473 10.75 -17.34 -13.76
C ALA A 473 9.98 -17.09 -15.07
N ALA A 474 10.03 -15.87 -15.62
CA ALA A 474 9.40 -15.55 -16.90
C ALA A 474 10.06 -16.29 -18.08
N PHE A 475 11.38 -16.38 -18.13
CA PHE A 475 12.09 -17.21 -19.10
C PHE A 475 11.77 -18.70 -18.95
N THR A 476 11.64 -19.18 -17.71
CA THR A 476 11.24 -20.57 -17.42
C THR A 476 9.82 -20.84 -17.92
N ALA A 477 8.88 -19.94 -17.64
CA ALA A 477 7.51 -20.02 -18.13
C ALA A 477 7.45 -20.04 -19.67
N LEU A 478 8.29 -19.22 -20.33
CA LEU A 478 8.41 -19.22 -21.78
C LEU A 478 9.00 -20.52 -22.33
N ALA A 479 10.05 -21.07 -21.70
CA ALA A 479 10.66 -22.33 -22.11
C ALA A 479 9.69 -23.51 -22.02
N VAL A 480 8.81 -23.53 -21.01
CA VAL A 480 7.74 -24.53 -20.89
C VAL A 480 6.75 -24.44 -22.06
N LEU A 481 6.40 -23.22 -22.50
CA LEU A 481 5.50 -23.02 -23.65
C LEU A 481 6.17 -23.38 -24.98
N GLU A 482 7.47 -23.15 -25.12
CA GLU A 482 8.23 -23.55 -26.32
C GLU A 482 8.39 -25.07 -26.42
N ALA A 483 8.54 -25.75 -25.29
CA ALA A 483 8.60 -27.21 -25.25
C ALA A 483 7.24 -27.86 -25.56
N ASP A 484 6.15 -27.19 -25.19
CA ASP A 484 4.78 -27.63 -25.50
C ASP A 484 3.91 -26.47 -26.02
N PRO A 485 4.01 -26.15 -27.33
CA PRO A 485 3.27 -25.03 -27.94
C PRO A 485 1.75 -25.18 -27.86
N SER A 486 1.22 -26.38 -27.61
CA SER A 486 -0.23 -26.61 -27.46
C SER A 486 -0.82 -25.84 -26.27
N ARG A 487 0.00 -25.54 -25.26
CA ARG A 487 -0.38 -24.78 -24.06
C ARG A 487 -0.33 -23.26 -24.25
N ALA A 488 0.23 -22.79 -25.36
CA ALA A 488 0.45 -21.37 -25.60
C ALA A 488 -0.76 -20.65 -26.25
N GLY A 489 -1.78 -21.39 -26.70
CA GLY A 489 -2.97 -20.82 -27.34
C GLY A 489 -2.60 -19.85 -28.47
N ASP A 490 -3.17 -18.65 -28.43
CA ASP A 490 -2.94 -17.58 -29.41
C ASP A 490 -1.47 -17.09 -29.47
N SER A 491 -0.68 -17.33 -28.41
CA SER A 491 0.74 -16.97 -28.36
C SER A 491 1.65 -17.97 -29.10
N ALA A 492 1.15 -19.16 -29.47
CA ALA A 492 1.95 -20.25 -30.04
C ALA A 492 2.74 -19.83 -31.29
N SER A 493 2.14 -19.01 -32.16
CA SER A 493 2.78 -18.54 -33.40
C SER A 493 3.88 -17.49 -33.18
N HIS A 494 4.02 -16.96 -31.96
CA HIS A 494 4.89 -15.83 -31.67
C HIS A 494 5.91 -16.08 -30.56
N LEU A 495 6.03 -17.31 -30.04
CA LEU A 495 6.93 -17.63 -28.92
C LEU A 495 8.39 -17.19 -29.17
N GLY A 496 8.92 -17.40 -30.38
CA GLY A 496 10.27 -16.94 -30.72
C GLY A 496 10.43 -15.42 -30.72
N ALA A 497 9.39 -14.68 -31.11
CA ALA A 497 9.39 -13.21 -31.05
C ALA A 497 9.25 -12.71 -29.59
N ILE A 498 8.46 -13.40 -28.76
CA ILE A 498 8.40 -13.14 -27.30
C ILE A 498 9.78 -13.34 -26.67
N ARG A 499 10.49 -14.44 -26.99
CA ARG A 499 11.85 -14.69 -26.50
C ARG A 499 12.81 -13.57 -26.88
N ALA A 500 12.83 -13.19 -28.16
CA ALA A 500 13.73 -12.17 -28.66
C ALA A 500 13.47 -10.80 -27.99
N ASP A 501 12.21 -10.42 -27.81
CA ASP A 501 11.83 -9.18 -27.12
C ASP A 501 12.22 -9.20 -25.63
N LEU A 502 11.89 -10.28 -24.91
CA LEU A 502 12.21 -10.41 -23.49
C LEU A 502 13.72 -10.39 -23.25
N GLN A 503 14.50 -11.10 -24.08
CA GLN A 503 15.97 -11.08 -24.02
C GLN A 503 16.52 -9.69 -24.29
N SER A 504 16.04 -9.00 -25.33
CA SER A 504 16.48 -7.64 -25.67
C SER A 504 16.24 -6.66 -24.52
N ARG A 505 15.09 -6.75 -23.85
CA ARG A 505 14.74 -5.93 -22.68
C ARG A 505 15.62 -6.25 -21.48
N PHE A 506 15.87 -7.52 -21.21
CA PHE A 506 16.74 -7.91 -20.10
C PHE A 506 18.20 -7.47 -20.32
N ASP A 507 18.70 -7.62 -21.56
CA ASP A 507 20.02 -7.11 -21.95
C ASP A 507 20.09 -5.58 -21.84
N LEU A 508 18.99 -4.89 -22.17
CA LEU A 508 18.90 -3.43 -21.99
C LEU A 508 18.99 -3.04 -20.53
N LEU A 509 18.27 -3.71 -19.64
CA LEU A 509 18.38 -3.50 -18.19
C LEU A 509 19.83 -3.70 -17.71
N ARG A 510 20.48 -4.79 -18.14
CA ARG A 510 21.90 -5.07 -17.84
C ARG A 510 22.85 -3.98 -18.34
N ARG A 511 22.60 -3.40 -19.53
CA ARG A 511 23.34 -2.24 -20.06
C ARG A 511 23.12 -0.97 -19.24
N ILE A 512 21.88 -0.71 -18.82
CA ILE A 512 21.55 0.44 -17.97
C ILE A 512 22.27 0.31 -16.62
N ARG A 513 22.25 -0.86 -15.99
CA ARG A 513 22.98 -1.13 -14.74
C ARG A 513 24.50 -1.00 -14.89
N ARG A 514 25.06 -1.30 -16.07
CA ARG A 514 26.49 -1.07 -16.35
C ARG A 514 26.83 0.43 -16.33
N ARG A 515 25.92 1.27 -16.82
CA ARG A 515 26.09 2.73 -16.84
C ARG A 515 26.08 3.35 -15.45
N TYR A 516 25.16 2.93 -14.57
CA TYR A 516 24.98 3.52 -13.24
C TYR A 516 25.54 2.57 -12.16
N ARG A 517 26.67 2.96 -11.56
CA ARG A 517 27.49 2.06 -10.73
C ARG A 517 27.48 2.39 -9.25
N ALA A 518 27.10 3.61 -8.87
CA ALA A 518 26.97 4.04 -7.48
C ALA A 518 25.77 4.98 -7.32
N PHE A 519 25.16 4.95 -6.13
CA PHE A 519 23.96 5.71 -5.79
C PHE A 519 24.15 6.38 -4.45
N ILE A 520 24.04 7.71 -4.43
CA ILE A 520 24.01 8.53 -3.23
C ILE A 520 22.59 9.08 -3.15
N ILE A 521 21.82 8.61 -2.17
CA ILE A 521 20.41 8.96 -2.01
C ILE A 521 20.28 9.70 -0.68
N ASP A 522 20.03 11.00 -0.77
CA ASP A 522 19.71 11.83 0.39
C ASP A 522 18.29 11.51 0.90
N GLU A 523 18.09 11.52 2.22
CA GLU A 523 16.82 11.22 2.88
C GLU A 523 16.16 9.91 2.39
N ALA A 524 16.94 8.83 2.25
CA ALA A 524 16.48 7.58 1.68
C ALA A 524 15.25 6.97 2.38
N GLN A 525 15.04 7.27 3.67
CA GLN A 525 13.87 6.82 4.45
C GLN A 525 12.55 7.49 4.02
N ASP A 526 12.60 8.62 3.32
CA ASP A 526 11.41 9.35 2.85
C ASP A 526 10.96 8.88 1.46
N ASN A 527 11.66 7.92 0.86
CA ASN A 527 11.30 7.36 -0.44
C ASN A 527 10.00 6.56 -0.36
N SER A 528 9.13 6.74 -1.36
CA SER A 528 7.99 5.85 -1.53
C SER A 528 8.44 4.42 -1.86
N PRO A 529 7.66 3.38 -1.48
CA PRO A 529 7.97 1.99 -1.83
C PRO A 529 8.20 1.77 -3.34
N LEU A 530 7.45 2.48 -4.18
CA LEU A 530 7.62 2.42 -5.63
C LEU A 530 8.96 3.00 -6.09
N GLN A 531 9.32 4.21 -5.61
CA GLN A 531 10.61 4.81 -5.94
C GLN A 531 11.76 3.92 -5.48
N TRP A 532 11.69 3.37 -4.27
CA TRP A 532 12.68 2.43 -3.77
C TRP A 532 12.79 1.19 -4.67
N ARG A 533 11.67 0.60 -5.06
CA ARG A 533 11.64 -0.54 -5.99
C ARG A 533 12.30 -0.21 -7.34
N LEU A 534 11.92 0.91 -7.96
CA LEU A 534 12.45 1.33 -9.25
C LEU A 534 13.97 1.59 -9.19
N LEU A 535 14.45 2.30 -8.16
CA LEU A 535 15.87 2.54 -7.96
C LEU A 535 16.61 1.22 -7.71
N SER A 536 16.05 0.34 -6.89
CA SER A 536 16.65 -0.95 -6.56
C SER A 536 16.83 -1.87 -7.77
N ARG A 537 15.98 -1.75 -8.81
CA ARG A 537 16.16 -2.49 -10.07
C ARG A 537 17.51 -2.21 -10.74
N LEU A 538 18.19 -1.12 -10.38
CA LEU A 538 19.49 -0.74 -10.94
C LEU A 538 20.68 -1.44 -10.24
N TRP A 539 20.47 -2.21 -9.17
CA TRP A 539 21.56 -2.79 -8.36
C TRP A 539 21.88 -4.28 -8.65
N GLY A 540 21.20 -4.86 -9.63
CA GLY A 540 21.38 -6.27 -10.02
C GLY A 540 22.53 -6.52 -11.00
N GLU A 541 22.45 -7.66 -11.69
CA GLU A 541 23.48 -8.10 -12.64
C GLU A 541 23.67 -7.09 -13.79
N ARG A 542 24.93 -6.76 -14.09
CA ARG A 542 25.32 -5.85 -15.19
C ARG A 542 25.73 -6.62 -16.42
N LEU A 543 25.69 -5.97 -17.58
CA LEU A 543 26.26 -6.52 -18.81
C LEU A 543 27.78 -6.66 -18.62
N ASN A 544 28.30 -7.87 -18.84
CA ASN A 544 29.72 -8.19 -18.78
C ASN A 544 30.31 -8.16 -20.20
N GLU A 545 31.40 -7.42 -20.39
CA GLU A 545 32.14 -7.27 -21.64
C GLU A 545 33.52 -7.92 -21.53
N GLU A 546 34.11 -8.26 -22.68
CA GLU A 546 35.43 -8.87 -22.73
C GLU A 546 36.49 -7.97 -22.08
N GLY A 547 37.17 -8.49 -21.06
CA GLY A 547 38.16 -7.76 -20.27
C GLY A 547 37.67 -7.26 -18.90
N ASP A 548 36.38 -7.39 -18.60
CA ASP A 548 35.86 -7.05 -17.28
C ASP A 548 36.36 -7.99 -16.17
N PRO A 549 36.48 -7.51 -14.92
CA PRO A 549 36.77 -8.37 -13.78
C PRO A 549 35.65 -9.41 -13.56
N ARG A 550 36.02 -10.55 -12.96
CA ARG A 550 35.05 -11.58 -12.59
C ARG A 550 33.94 -10.98 -11.75
N THR A 551 32.71 -11.22 -12.18
CA THR A 551 31.50 -10.84 -11.47
C THR A 551 31.53 -11.45 -10.07
N PRO A 552 31.39 -10.66 -8.99
CA PRO A 552 31.29 -11.20 -7.65
C PRO A 552 29.99 -12.00 -7.50
N ASP A 553 30.07 -13.08 -6.73
CA ASP A 553 28.93 -13.96 -6.44
C ASP A 553 28.06 -13.36 -5.34
N THR A 554 27.37 -12.28 -5.68
CA THR A 554 26.44 -11.56 -4.80
C THR A 554 25.17 -11.18 -5.56
N PRO A 555 23.98 -11.25 -4.92
CA PRO A 555 22.72 -10.92 -5.61
C PRO A 555 22.57 -9.42 -5.90
N TRP A 556 23.45 -8.59 -5.34
CA TRP A 556 23.71 -7.22 -5.78
C TRP A 556 25.14 -7.18 -6.31
N GLN A 557 25.36 -6.83 -7.57
CA GLN A 557 26.72 -6.51 -8.02
C GLN A 557 27.14 -5.19 -7.36
N PRO A 558 28.43 -4.97 -7.02
CA PRO A 558 28.87 -3.88 -6.15
C PRO A 558 28.37 -2.55 -6.70
N THR A 559 27.29 -2.10 -6.07
CA THR A 559 26.74 -0.77 -6.15
C THR A 559 27.20 -0.16 -4.85
N VAL A 560 28.20 0.69 -4.91
CA VAL A 560 28.65 1.39 -3.71
C VAL A 560 27.51 2.35 -3.36
N CYS A 561 26.77 2.02 -2.30
CA CYS A 561 25.89 2.94 -1.60
C CYS A 561 26.70 3.70 -0.55
#